data_AF-A0A351YGW0-F1
#
_entry.id   AF-A0A351YGW0-F1
#
_cell.length_a   1.000
_cell.length_b   1.000
_cell.length_c   1.000
_cell.angle_alpha   90.00
_cell.angle_beta   90.00
_cell.angle_gamma   90.00
#
_symmetry.space_group_name_H-M   'P 1'
#
loop_
_entity.id
_entity.type
_entity.pdbx_description
1 polymer ?
#
loop_
_entity_poly.entity_id
_entity_poly.type
_entity_poly.pdbx_seq_one_letter_code
_entity_poly.pdbx_strand_id
1 'polypeptide(L)'
;SVTLTFTTRAPGDDADPNAVLKGEGMKNLRVIVVDQASKEIRFNRTFPVPDNATSHTVRFGDLYAGRTYDFYAIANEASFDGDFSTYAEGEDLADENDLLNYQITANANTLIAEGIPAAGKEDLTVSGNENQSLTITMQRAVAKAKVTFVNETGAEQTITNVKLVKVGASSTTLFPVSGKMNYMPNDAGTVDLELGDVTVPAAQNSEATSTKVGYFYESKKPDEGYTLQATWNGNTKVFSFENDMVGASSVRDYILRNKFLNITITLKANDWKLDYEVLDWDDHEVNINFTDILSYTSAGWTEDTYMNLFEGNVVQLYPDQPAELKFTIDAPNGALWRAALEGDVDAFEFVDGINSGNAYNEGSPQEQTIKIKVTDPESDERHEATLRVFADIAGKTYELDLTNPGQDMEGGSDAINRFTLLQSR
;
A
#
# COMPACT_ATOMS: atom_id res chain seq x y z
N SER A 1 -5.17 38.77 -21.69
CA SER A 1 -4.24 37.69 -22.10
C SER A 1 -4.54 36.47 -21.25
N VAL A 2 -4.39 35.26 -21.79
CA VAL A 2 -4.71 34.03 -21.06
C VAL A 2 -3.41 33.30 -20.72
N THR A 3 -3.21 33.01 -19.44
CA THR A 3 -2.12 32.18 -18.94
C THR A 3 -2.67 30.80 -18.60
N LEU A 4 -2.13 29.76 -19.21
CA LEU A 4 -2.52 28.38 -18.97
C LEU A 4 -1.41 27.68 -18.20
N THR A 5 -1.75 27.04 -17.10
CA THR A 5 -0.84 26.15 -16.37
C THR A 5 -1.32 24.73 -16.57
N PHE A 6 -0.47 23.90 -17.17
CA PHE A 6 -0.75 22.49 -17.40
C PHE A 6 -0.03 21.68 -16.35
N THR A 7 -0.74 20.80 -15.66
CA THR A 7 -0.18 19.99 -14.59
C THR A 7 -0.59 18.54 -14.75
N THR A 8 0.34 17.61 -14.58
CA THR A 8 0.02 16.18 -14.45
C THR A 8 -0.33 15.81 -13.01
N ARG A 9 -0.30 16.79 -12.09
CA ARG A 9 -0.66 16.65 -10.67
C ARG A 9 -1.94 17.38 -10.30
N ALA A 10 -2.63 16.88 -9.29
CA ALA A 10 -3.73 17.60 -8.67
C ALA A 10 -3.27 18.94 -8.05
N PRO A 11 -4.11 20.00 -8.04
CA PRO A 11 -3.77 21.26 -7.38
C PRO A 11 -3.58 21.08 -5.86
N GLY A 12 -2.42 21.47 -5.33
CA GLY A 12 -2.09 21.38 -3.90
C GLY A 12 -1.05 20.30 -3.54
N ASP A 13 -0.62 19.50 -4.51
CA ASP A 13 0.23 18.32 -4.33
C ASP A 13 1.72 18.56 -4.66
N ASP A 14 2.30 19.59 -4.03
CA ASP A 14 3.72 19.94 -4.15
C ASP A 14 4.64 19.08 -3.27
N ALA A 15 4.16 17.95 -2.74
CA ALA A 15 4.99 17.10 -1.92
C ALA A 15 5.94 16.26 -2.81
N ASP A 16 7.22 16.43 -2.50
CA ASP A 16 8.44 15.87 -3.08
C ASP A 16 8.59 15.80 -4.62
N PRO A 17 9.41 16.68 -5.23
CA PRO A 17 9.81 16.55 -6.63
C PRO A 17 10.65 15.28 -6.93
N ASN A 18 11.14 14.56 -5.91
CA ASN A 18 11.86 13.29 -6.06
C ASN A 18 10.94 12.05 -6.10
N ALA A 19 9.63 12.21 -5.87
CA ALA A 19 8.66 11.10 -6.01
C ALA A 19 8.39 10.70 -7.47
N VAL A 20 8.74 11.58 -8.43
CA VAL A 20 8.59 11.35 -9.88
C VAL A 20 9.82 10.62 -10.40
N LEU A 21 9.67 9.35 -10.76
CA LEU A 21 10.73 8.58 -11.38
C LEU A 21 11.14 9.24 -12.70
N LYS A 22 12.41 9.09 -13.08
CA LYS A 22 12.90 9.59 -14.36
C LYS A 22 12.02 9.08 -15.50
N GLY A 23 11.41 10.01 -16.23
CA GLY A 23 10.52 9.72 -17.37
C GLY A 23 9.04 9.81 -17.03
N GLU A 24 8.65 9.94 -15.77
CA GLU A 24 7.23 10.09 -15.38
C GLU A 24 6.71 11.52 -15.53
N GLY A 25 7.60 12.51 -15.68
CA GLY A 25 7.23 13.89 -15.99
C GLY A 25 7.12 14.19 -17.49
N MET A 26 6.82 15.45 -17.79
CA MET A 26 6.71 15.94 -19.16
C MET A 26 8.09 16.22 -19.77
N LYS A 27 8.26 15.83 -21.03
CA LYS A 27 9.36 16.24 -21.92
C LYS A 27 8.88 17.24 -22.98
N ASN A 28 7.65 17.05 -23.45
CA ASN A 28 7.00 17.97 -24.39
C ASN A 28 5.52 18.13 -24.03
N LEU A 29 4.96 19.27 -24.46
CA LEU A 29 3.55 19.60 -24.31
C LEU A 29 3.03 20.21 -25.60
N ARG A 30 2.04 19.57 -26.23
CA ARG A 30 1.22 20.17 -27.29
C ARG A 30 -0.02 20.81 -26.69
N VAL A 31 -0.35 22.00 -27.18
CA VAL A 31 -1.58 22.73 -26.84
C VAL A 31 -2.32 23.05 -28.13
N ILE A 32 -3.56 22.55 -28.22
CA ILE A 32 -4.51 22.87 -29.29
C ILE A 32 -5.60 23.76 -28.70
N VAL A 33 -5.86 24.91 -29.32
CA VAL A 33 -6.86 25.88 -28.86
C VAL A 33 -7.91 26.05 -29.94
N VAL A 34 -9.18 25.78 -29.62
CA VAL A 34 -10.28 25.77 -30.58
C VAL A 34 -11.36 26.74 -30.15
N ASP A 35 -11.81 27.60 -31.06
CA ASP A 35 -12.97 28.46 -30.82
C ASP A 35 -14.25 27.60 -30.85
N GLN A 36 -15.01 27.57 -29.75
CA GLN A 36 -16.17 26.69 -29.66
C GLN A 36 -17.26 27.02 -30.68
N ALA A 37 -17.39 28.31 -31.06
CA ALA A 37 -18.46 28.80 -31.91
C ALA A 37 -18.16 28.57 -33.39
N SER A 38 -16.94 28.88 -33.85
CA SER A 38 -16.54 28.66 -35.24
C SER A 38 -15.97 27.27 -35.52
N LYS A 39 -15.52 26.55 -34.48
CA LYS A 39 -14.68 25.34 -34.58
C LYS A 39 -13.28 25.58 -35.13
N GLU A 40 -12.89 26.84 -35.34
CA GLU A 40 -11.57 27.22 -35.83
C GLU A 40 -10.48 26.85 -34.83
N ILE A 41 -9.44 26.15 -35.30
CA ILE A 41 -8.21 25.89 -34.56
C ILE A 41 -7.39 27.18 -34.54
N ARG A 42 -7.38 27.87 -33.40
CA ARG A 42 -6.66 29.13 -33.20
C ARG A 42 -5.16 28.92 -33.04
N PHE A 43 -4.78 27.86 -32.34
CA PHE A 43 -3.39 27.52 -32.08
C PHE A 43 -3.22 26.00 -32.05
N ASN A 44 -2.09 25.51 -32.58
CA ASN A 44 -1.62 24.14 -32.40
C ASN A 44 -0.09 24.18 -32.26
N ARG A 45 0.39 24.18 -31.02
CA ARG A 45 1.79 24.45 -30.72
C ARG A 45 2.36 23.41 -29.77
N THR A 46 3.60 22.99 -30.06
CA THR A 46 4.39 22.13 -29.18
C THR A 46 5.43 22.96 -28.44
N PHE A 47 5.52 22.76 -27.13
CA PHE A 47 6.45 23.42 -26.24
C PHE A 47 7.42 22.38 -25.68
N PRO A 48 8.74 22.63 -25.74
CA PRO A 48 9.70 21.84 -24.99
C PRO A 48 9.50 22.10 -23.50
N VAL A 49 9.47 21.04 -22.72
CA VAL A 49 9.33 21.11 -21.27
C VAL A 49 10.63 20.59 -20.65
N PRO A 50 11.18 21.23 -19.60
CA PRO A 50 12.32 20.67 -18.90
C PRO A 50 12.06 19.22 -18.48
N ASP A 51 13.05 18.35 -18.73
CA ASP A 51 12.92 16.92 -18.44
C ASP A 51 12.37 16.69 -17.03
N ASN A 52 11.38 15.80 -16.96
CA ASN A 52 10.73 15.37 -15.72
C ASN A 52 9.91 16.45 -14.99
N ALA A 53 9.60 17.58 -15.63
CA ALA A 53 8.72 18.59 -15.02
C ALA A 53 7.27 18.09 -14.95
N THR A 54 6.60 18.35 -13.84
CA THR A 54 5.19 17.98 -13.62
C THR A 54 4.21 19.09 -13.98
N SER A 55 4.73 20.29 -14.28
CA SER A 55 3.95 21.46 -14.64
C SER A 55 4.65 22.32 -15.69
N HIS A 56 3.86 22.97 -16.55
CA HIS A 56 4.35 23.92 -17.54
C HIS A 56 3.34 25.05 -17.75
N THR A 57 3.82 26.28 -17.90
CA THR A 57 2.94 27.45 -18.09
C THR A 57 3.17 28.09 -19.46
N VAL A 58 2.09 28.32 -20.18
CA VAL A 58 2.07 28.96 -21.50
C VAL A 58 1.16 30.18 -21.47
N ARG A 59 1.51 31.22 -22.24
CA ARG A 59 0.70 32.44 -22.36
C ARG A 59 0.23 32.67 -23.80
N PHE A 60 -1.06 32.93 -23.96
CA PHE A 60 -1.70 33.25 -25.23
C PHE A 60 -2.17 34.72 -25.24
N GLY A 61 -1.71 35.48 -26.24
CA GLY A 61 -2.00 36.90 -26.40
C GLY A 61 -3.20 37.21 -27.30
N ASP A 62 -3.46 36.37 -28.31
CA ASP A 62 -4.32 36.72 -29.46
C ASP A 62 -5.65 35.95 -29.47
N LEU A 63 -6.31 35.87 -28.31
CA LEU A 63 -7.68 35.33 -28.17
C LEU A 63 -8.69 36.48 -28.09
N TYR A 64 -9.78 36.37 -28.84
CA TYR A 64 -10.83 37.39 -28.85
C TYR A 64 -11.68 37.35 -27.59
N ALA A 65 -11.94 38.53 -27.02
CA ALA A 65 -12.87 38.71 -25.92
C ALA A 65 -14.31 38.34 -26.31
N GLY A 66 -15.07 37.81 -25.36
CA GLY A 66 -16.45 37.39 -25.54
C GLY A 66 -16.62 36.03 -26.22
N ARG A 67 -15.53 35.30 -26.45
CA ARG A 67 -15.56 33.95 -27.04
C ARG A 67 -15.10 32.90 -26.03
N THR A 68 -15.62 31.69 -26.18
CA THR A 68 -15.25 30.51 -25.39
C THR A 68 -14.34 29.64 -26.23
N TYR A 69 -13.23 29.19 -25.64
CA TYR A 69 -12.27 28.32 -26.30
C TYR A 69 -12.10 27.02 -25.53
N ASP A 70 -12.00 25.92 -26.26
CA ASP A 70 -11.52 24.64 -25.74
C ASP A 70 -10.00 24.61 -25.81
N PHE A 71 -9.37 24.13 -24.74
CA PHE A 71 -7.92 23.93 -24.63
C PHE A 71 -7.64 22.46 -24.44
N TYR A 72 -7.00 21.85 -25.44
CA TYR A 72 -6.56 20.46 -25.39
C TYR A 72 -5.07 20.43 -25.12
N ALA A 73 -4.67 19.71 -24.09
CA ALA A 73 -3.29 19.52 -23.69
C ALA A 73 -2.88 18.06 -23.91
N ILE A 74 -1.72 17.85 -24.54
CA ILE A 74 -1.16 16.52 -24.79
C ILE A 74 0.31 16.56 -24.41
N ALA A 75 0.70 15.80 -23.40
CA ALA A 75 2.08 15.62 -23.01
C ALA A 75 2.67 14.34 -23.62
N ASN A 76 3.95 14.41 -23.98
CA ASN A 76 4.78 13.28 -24.39
C ASN A 76 4.24 12.51 -25.61
N GLU A 77 3.74 13.21 -26.63
CA GLU A 77 3.10 12.61 -27.82
C GLU A 77 4.01 11.64 -28.60
N ALA A 78 5.32 11.88 -28.57
CA ALA A 78 6.32 11.02 -29.21
C ALA A 78 6.42 9.62 -28.58
N SER A 79 5.99 9.43 -27.34
CA SER A 79 6.09 8.12 -26.67
C SER A 79 5.16 7.06 -27.23
N PHE A 80 4.13 7.46 -27.99
CA PHE A 80 3.16 6.58 -28.62
C PHE A 80 3.00 6.86 -30.12
N ASP A 81 4.00 7.47 -30.74
CA ASP A 81 3.99 7.86 -32.15
C ASP A 81 2.79 8.75 -32.53
N GLY A 82 2.32 9.58 -31.59
CA GLY A 82 1.23 10.52 -31.82
C GLY A 82 1.63 11.66 -32.76
N ASP A 83 0.84 11.88 -33.80
CA ASP A 83 0.99 13.02 -34.72
C ASP A 83 -0.29 13.86 -34.75
N PHE A 84 -0.22 14.99 -34.05
CA PHE A 84 -1.30 16.00 -34.00
C PHE A 84 -0.92 17.24 -34.79
N SER A 85 0.11 17.20 -35.64
CA SER A 85 0.49 18.34 -36.49
C SER A 85 -0.49 18.60 -37.64
N THR A 86 -1.33 17.61 -37.95
CA THR A 86 -2.37 17.65 -39.00
C THR A 86 -3.52 18.61 -38.66
N TYR A 87 -3.72 18.94 -37.39
CA TYR A 87 -4.67 19.96 -36.94
C TYR A 87 -4.12 21.37 -37.21
N ALA A 88 -4.26 21.85 -38.45
CA ALA A 88 -3.66 23.10 -38.90
C ALA A 88 -4.34 24.34 -38.28
N GLU A 89 -3.53 25.35 -37.90
CA GLU A 89 -4.04 26.65 -37.42
C GLU A 89 -4.82 27.36 -38.54
N GLY A 90 -6.01 27.87 -38.22
CA GLY A 90 -6.92 28.56 -39.14
C GLY A 90 -7.93 27.64 -39.86
N GLU A 91 -7.79 26.33 -39.73
CA GLU A 91 -8.77 25.35 -40.22
C GLU A 91 -9.79 24.99 -39.13
N ASP A 92 -10.91 24.39 -39.52
CA ASP A 92 -11.92 23.91 -38.58
C ASP A 92 -11.52 22.54 -38.01
N LEU A 93 -11.71 22.34 -36.69
CA LEU A 93 -11.68 21.02 -36.07
C LEU A 93 -12.91 20.24 -36.53
N ALA A 94 -12.74 19.46 -37.59
CA ALA A 94 -13.83 18.76 -38.28
C ALA A 94 -14.55 17.72 -37.40
N ASP A 95 -13.79 16.91 -36.66
CA ASP A 95 -14.34 15.97 -35.68
C ASP A 95 -13.50 15.98 -34.39
N GLU A 96 -14.08 16.52 -33.32
CA GLU A 96 -13.47 16.52 -32.00
C GLU A 96 -13.35 15.09 -31.43
N ASN A 97 -14.23 14.18 -31.83
CA ASN A 97 -14.20 12.79 -31.34
C ASN A 97 -12.95 12.06 -31.81
N ASP A 98 -12.39 12.39 -32.98
CA ASP A 98 -11.14 11.78 -33.46
C ASP A 98 -9.97 12.15 -32.54
N LEU A 99 -9.95 13.40 -32.06
CA LEU A 99 -8.94 13.87 -31.10
C LEU A 99 -9.13 13.22 -29.73
N LEU A 100 -10.36 13.23 -29.21
CA LEU A 100 -10.67 12.72 -27.88
C LEU A 100 -10.54 11.19 -27.77
N ASN A 101 -10.87 10.46 -28.84
CA ASN A 101 -10.83 9.00 -28.87
C ASN A 101 -9.56 8.45 -29.53
N TYR A 102 -8.52 9.28 -29.74
CA TYR A 102 -7.25 8.83 -30.28
C TYR A 102 -6.72 7.63 -29.46
N GLN A 103 -6.52 6.49 -30.11
CA GLN A 103 -6.10 5.26 -29.42
C GLN A 103 -4.58 5.18 -29.27
N ILE A 104 -4.16 4.81 -28.07
CA ILE A 104 -2.79 4.44 -27.74
C ILE A 104 -2.75 2.91 -27.65
N THR A 105 -2.02 2.28 -28.57
CA THR A 105 -1.85 0.82 -28.63
C THR A 105 -0.41 0.37 -28.34
N ALA A 106 0.50 1.32 -28.12
CA ALA A 106 1.88 1.03 -27.75
C ALA A 106 1.93 0.27 -26.40
N ASN A 107 3.02 -0.44 -26.12
CA ASN A 107 3.17 -1.09 -24.83
C ASN A 107 3.30 -0.03 -23.73
N ALA A 108 2.34 0.00 -22.80
CA ALA A 108 2.32 0.95 -21.69
C ALA A 108 3.66 1.03 -20.93
N ASN A 109 4.31 -0.12 -20.71
CA ASN A 109 5.54 -0.20 -19.93
C ASN A 109 6.77 0.37 -20.66
N THR A 110 6.71 0.54 -21.98
CA THR A 110 7.81 1.14 -22.77
C THR A 110 7.68 2.65 -22.94
N LEU A 111 6.49 3.22 -22.70
CA LEU A 111 6.22 4.66 -22.89
C LEU A 111 7.15 5.55 -22.06
N ILE A 112 7.52 5.08 -20.86
CA ILE A 112 8.40 5.79 -19.91
C ILE A 112 9.72 6.29 -20.53
N ALA A 113 10.23 5.61 -21.58
CA ALA A 113 11.45 6.00 -22.27
C ALA A 113 11.37 7.40 -22.89
N GLU A 114 10.19 7.76 -23.45
CA GLU A 114 9.94 9.07 -24.06
C GLU A 114 8.99 9.97 -23.27
N GLY A 115 8.67 9.55 -22.03
CA GLY A 115 7.76 10.25 -21.15
C GLY A 115 6.38 9.61 -21.16
N ILE A 116 5.71 9.56 -20.01
CA ILE A 116 4.35 9.00 -19.93
C ILE A 116 3.35 9.95 -20.60
N PRO A 117 2.49 9.48 -21.53
CA PRO A 117 1.41 10.27 -22.10
C PRO A 117 0.47 10.79 -21.03
N ALA A 118 0.14 12.06 -21.12
CA ALA A 118 -0.94 12.64 -20.33
C ALA A 118 -1.75 13.59 -21.19
N ALA A 119 -3.06 13.66 -20.95
CA ALA A 119 -3.93 14.57 -21.68
C ALA A 119 -4.99 15.18 -20.77
N GLY A 120 -5.43 16.38 -21.14
CA GLY A 120 -6.46 17.12 -20.41
C GLY A 120 -7.18 18.10 -21.33
N LYS A 121 -8.45 18.35 -21.03
CA LYS A 121 -9.29 19.32 -21.76
C LYS A 121 -9.99 20.20 -20.74
N GLU A 122 -9.94 21.51 -20.95
CA GLU A 122 -10.75 22.50 -20.22
C GLU A 122 -11.21 23.58 -21.18
N ASP A 123 -12.19 24.38 -20.77
CA ASP A 123 -12.66 25.54 -21.52
C ASP A 123 -12.52 26.85 -20.73
N LEU A 124 -12.41 27.96 -21.46
CA LEU A 124 -12.42 29.30 -20.86
C LEU A 124 -13.13 30.30 -21.78
N THR A 125 -14.04 31.07 -21.18
CA THR A 125 -14.60 32.27 -21.83
C THR A 125 -13.69 33.46 -21.59
N VAL A 126 -13.15 34.04 -22.67
CA VAL A 126 -12.17 35.13 -22.60
C VAL A 126 -12.87 36.46 -22.36
N SER A 127 -12.47 37.19 -21.32
CA SER A 127 -12.96 38.54 -21.00
C SER A 127 -12.07 39.62 -21.63
N GLY A 128 -12.68 40.70 -22.11
CA GLY A 128 -11.95 41.86 -22.59
C GLY A 128 -11.53 42.71 -21.40
N ASN A 129 -10.22 42.85 -21.17
CA ASN A 129 -9.55 43.70 -20.15
C ASN A 129 -9.01 43.00 -18.89
N GLU A 130 -8.99 41.67 -18.83
CA GLU A 130 -8.38 40.96 -17.70
C GLU A 130 -7.26 40.01 -18.14
N ASN A 131 -6.29 39.80 -17.25
CA ASN A 131 -5.41 38.65 -17.35
C ASN A 131 -6.13 37.50 -16.68
N GLN A 132 -6.47 36.49 -17.48
CA GLN A 132 -7.14 35.29 -16.98
C GLN A 132 -6.12 34.18 -16.86
N SER A 133 -6.28 33.35 -15.83
CA SER A 133 -5.50 32.13 -15.64
C SER A 133 -6.43 30.94 -15.56
N LEU A 134 -6.02 29.84 -16.20
CA LEU A 134 -6.70 28.55 -16.12
C LEU A 134 -5.65 27.48 -15.85
N THR A 135 -5.93 26.59 -14.90
CA THR A 135 -5.13 25.38 -14.67
C THR A 135 -5.82 24.21 -15.36
N ILE A 136 -5.08 23.48 -16.17
CA ILE A 136 -5.55 22.29 -16.88
C ILE A 136 -4.85 21.09 -16.26
N THR A 137 -5.61 20.28 -15.52
CA THR A 137 -5.12 19.03 -14.95
C THR A 137 -5.20 17.94 -16.01
N MET A 138 -4.04 17.41 -16.39
CA MET A 138 -3.90 16.30 -17.31
C MET A 138 -3.84 14.99 -16.56
N GLN A 139 -4.44 13.95 -17.12
CA GLN A 139 -4.37 12.59 -16.59
C GLN A 139 -3.39 11.79 -17.41
N ARG A 140 -2.48 11.06 -16.74
CA ARG A 140 -1.67 10.04 -17.40
C ARG A 140 -2.57 8.98 -18.02
N ALA A 141 -2.22 8.51 -19.20
CA ALA A 141 -2.98 7.48 -19.92
C ALA A 141 -2.78 6.07 -19.36
N VAL A 142 -1.89 5.88 -18.39
CA VAL A 142 -1.57 4.59 -17.78
C VAL A 142 -1.88 4.62 -16.28
N ALA A 143 -1.94 3.44 -15.67
CA ALA A 143 -1.75 3.21 -14.24
C ALA A 143 -0.32 2.76 -13.96
N LYS A 144 0.12 2.88 -12.70
CA LYS A 144 1.43 2.43 -12.21
C LYS A 144 1.25 1.30 -11.22
N ALA A 145 2.08 0.27 -11.27
CA ALA A 145 2.26 -0.70 -10.19
C ALA A 145 3.65 -0.53 -9.58
N LYS A 146 3.73 -0.55 -8.24
CA LYS A 146 4.99 -0.66 -7.47
C LYS A 146 4.83 -1.88 -6.60
N VAL A 147 5.66 -2.88 -6.84
CA VAL A 147 5.66 -4.12 -6.06
C VAL A 147 6.95 -4.15 -5.27
N THR A 148 6.82 -3.97 -3.96
CA THR A 148 7.92 -3.97 -2.99
C THR A 148 7.99 -5.33 -2.31
N PHE A 149 9.13 -5.98 -2.38
CA PHE A 149 9.39 -7.22 -1.66
C PHE A 149 10.16 -6.88 -0.39
N VAL A 150 9.69 -7.36 0.76
CA VAL A 150 10.35 -7.25 2.07
C VAL A 150 10.87 -8.62 2.45
N ASN A 151 12.14 -8.72 2.84
CA ASN A 151 12.75 -9.99 3.21
C ASN A 151 12.97 -10.13 4.72
N GLU A 152 12.18 -10.99 5.34
CA GLU A 152 12.25 -11.36 6.77
C GLU A 152 12.82 -12.77 6.98
N THR A 153 13.37 -13.40 5.94
CA THR A 153 13.86 -14.79 6.00
C THR A 153 15.23 -14.93 6.66
N GLY A 154 15.97 -13.82 6.83
CA GLY A 154 17.34 -13.80 7.36
C GLY A 154 18.45 -14.14 6.36
N ALA A 155 18.12 -14.47 5.11
CA ALA A 155 19.07 -14.73 4.03
C ALA A 155 18.61 -14.06 2.72
N GLU A 156 19.51 -13.77 1.79
CA GLU A 156 19.14 -13.21 0.48
C GLU A 156 18.16 -14.14 -0.25
N GLN A 157 17.12 -13.55 -0.85
CA GLN A 157 16.10 -14.29 -1.59
C GLN A 157 16.02 -13.85 -3.04
N THR A 158 15.70 -14.80 -3.91
CA THR A 158 15.42 -14.53 -5.33
C THR A 158 14.01 -15.01 -5.67
N ILE A 159 13.20 -14.12 -6.21
CA ILE A 159 11.83 -14.36 -6.65
C ILE A 159 11.81 -14.15 -8.15
N THR A 160 11.23 -15.09 -8.87
CA THR A 160 11.23 -15.14 -10.33
C THR A 160 9.82 -15.05 -10.87
N ASN A 161 9.70 -14.68 -12.15
CA ASN A 161 8.41 -14.57 -12.85
C ASN A 161 7.39 -13.71 -12.09
N VAL A 162 7.82 -12.57 -11.55
CA VAL A 162 6.91 -11.62 -10.90
C VAL A 162 6.09 -10.91 -11.97
N LYS A 163 4.77 -11.02 -11.87
CA LYS A 163 3.85 -10.33 -12.78
C LYS A 163 2.48 -10.08 -12.18
N LEU A 164 1.81 -9.06 -12.68
CA LEU A 164 0.37 -8.88 -12.51
C LEU A 164 -0.33 -9.48 -13.72
N VAL A 165 -1.19 -10.46 -13.50
CA VAL A 165 -1.82 -11.23 -14.57
C VAL A 165 -3.08 -10.52 -15.05
N LYS A 166 -3.22 -10.36 -16.37
CA LYS A 166 -4.40 -9.75 -17.02
C LYS A 166 -4.82 -8.42 -16.34
N VAL A 167 -3.83 -7.61 -15.96
CA VAL A 167 -4.07 -6.41 -15.14
C VAL A 167 -4.44 -5.20 -15.99
N GLY A 168 -3.99 -5.15 -17.25
CA GLY A 168 -4.19 -4.01 -18.14
C GLY A 168 -5.00 -4.34 -19.39
N ALA A 169 -5.61 -3.31 -19.96
CA ALA A 169 -6.16 -3.36 -21.31
C ALA A 169 -5.04 -3.42 -22.36
N SER A 170 -5.40 -3.83 -23.57
CA SER A 170 -4.47 -3.87 -24.72
C SER A 170 -4.20 -2.49 -25.33
N SER A 171 -5.10 -1.54 -25.08
CA SER A 171 -5.04 -0.17 -25.57
C SER A 171 -5.84 0.76 -24.67
N THR A 172 -5.68 2.06 -24.86
CA THR A 172 -6.47 3.08 -24.17
C THR A 172 -6.73 4.28 -25.08
N THR A 173 -7.67 5.16 -24.74
CA THR A 173 -7.80 6.46 -25.39
C THR A 173 -6.86 7.48 -24.77
N LEU A 174 -6.29 8.39 -25.56
CA LEU A 174 -5.40 9.44 -25.06
C LEU A 174 -6.13 10.34 -24.04
N PHE A 175 -7.30 10.85 -24.39
CA PHE A 175 -8.12 11.64 -23.47
C PHE A 175 -9.03 10.74 -22.64
N PRO A 176 -9.30 11.11 -21.37
CA PRO A 176 -10.33 10.47 -20.58
C PRO A 176 -11.72 10.75 -21.19
N VAL A 177 -12.57 9.72 -21.28
CA VAL A 177 -13.77 9.74 -22.16
C VAL A 177 -14.99 10.38 -21.47
N SER A 178 -14.82 11.04 -20.33
CA SER A 178 -15.85 11.93 -19.78
C SER A 178 -15.21 13.16 -19.12
N GLY A 179 -15.80 14.34 -19.37
CA GLY A 179 -15.43 15.61 -18.70
C GLY A 179 -15.69 15.64 -17.18
N LYS A 180 -16.00 14.48 -16.59
CA LYS A 180 -16.04 14.20 -15.17
C LYS A 180 -15.55 12.77 -14.94
N MET A 181 -14.24 12.53 -15.03
CA MET A 181 -13.46 11.59 -14.20
C MET A 181 -14.04 10.19 -13.90
N ASN A 182 -14.98 9.67 -14.68
CA ASN A 182 -15.55 8.33 -14.56
C ASN A 182 -15.51 7.71 -15.94
N TYR A 183 -14.55 6.80 -16.12
CA TYR A 183 -14.28 6.13 -17.39
C TYR A 183 -14.50 4.62 -17.26
N MET A 184 -15.03 4.01 -18.33
CA MET A 184 -15.05 2.56 -18.52
C MET A 184 -14.71 2.26 -19.99
N PRO A 185 -13.56 1.63 -20.28
CA PRO A 185 -13.40 0.82 -21.47
C PRO A 185 -14.01 -0.57 -21.24
N ASN A 186 -14.65 -1.13 -22.27
CA ASN A 186 -15.12 -2.52 -22.31
C ASN A 186 -13.97 -3.54 -22.46
N ASP A 187 -12.75 -3.19 -22.06
CA ASP A 187 -11.59 -4.08 -22.11
C ASP A 187 -11.39 -4.66 -20.70
N ALA A 188 -11.96 -5.85 -20.48
CA ALA A 188 -11.61 -6.66 -19.32
C ALA A 188 -10.12 -6.95 -19.41
N GLY A 189 -9.36 -6.79 -18.32
CA GLY A 189 -7.91 -6.90 -18.38
C GLY A 189 -7.44 -8.14 -19.15
N THR A 190 -6.63 -7.94 -20.18
CA THR A 190 -6.16 -8.98 -21.11
C THR A 190 -4.64 -9.09 -21.16
N VAL A 191 -3.94 -8.07 -20.66
CA VAL A 191 -2.48 -7.95 -20.75
C VAL A 191 -1.85 -8.16 -19.38
N ASP A 192 -0.85 -9.03 -19.33
CA ASP A 192 0.01 -9.22 -18.16
C ASP A 192 1.02 -8.06 -18.07
N LEU A 193 1.25 -7.56 -16.85
CA LEU A 193 2.38 -6.70 -16.56
C LEU A 193 3.53 -7.56 -16.03
N GLU A 194 4.51 -7.80 -16.89
CA GLU A 194 5.74 -8.50 -16.54
C GLU A 194 6.71 -7.58 -15.79
N LEU A 195 7.04 -7.91 -14.54
CA LEU A 195 8.00 -7.18 -13.69
C LEU A 195 9.36 -7.88 -13.61
N GLY A 196 9.42 -9.13 -14.07
CA GLY A 196 10.64 -9.94 -14.16
C GLY A 196 11.11 -10.47 -12.81
N ASP A 197 12.40 -10.81 -12.73
CA ASP A 197 12.98 -11.39 -11.53
C ASP A 197 13.47 -10.30 -10.56
N VAL A 198 13.41 -10.61 -9.26
CA VAL A 198 13.82 -9.71 -8.18
C VAL A 198 14.71 -10.46 -7.19
N THR A 199 15.83 -9.83 -6.85
CA THR A 199 16.70 -10.26 -5.75
C THR A 199 16.50 -9.30 -4.58
N VAL A 200 16.27 -9.84 -3.40
CA VAL A 200 16.01 -9.09 -2.17
C VAL A 200 17.11 -9.44 -1.16
N PRO A 201 17.91 -8.46 -0.69
CA PRO A 201 19.05 -8.71 0.18
C PRO A 201 18.62 -9.33 1.52
N ALA A 202 19.54 -9.89 2.31
CA ALA A 202 19.26 -10.26 3.69
C ALA A 202 19.15 -9.00 4.57
N ALA A 203 18.23 -8.98 5.54
CA ALA A 203 18.14 -7.90 6.53
C ALA A 203 19.38 -7.93 7.43
N GLN A 204 20.36 -7.06 7.17
CA GLN A 204 21.55 -6.95 8.00
C GLN A 204 21.46 -5.84 9.04
N ASN A 205 20.85 -4.68 8.75
CA ASN A 205 20.65 -3.56 9.70
C ASN A 205 19.57 -2.53 9.23
N SER A 206 18.71 -2.89 8.28
CA SER A 206 17.63 -2.06 7.71
C SER A 206 16.55 -2.96 7.10
N GLU A 207 15.39 -2.39 6.72
CA GLU A 207 14.38 -3.13 5.95
C GLU A 207 15.03 -3.66 4.66
N ALA A 208 15.13 -4.98 4.52
CA ALA A 208 15.66 -5.61 3.34
C ALA A 208 14.60 -5.62 2.24
N THR A 209 14.56 -4.55 1.46
CA THR A 209 13.53 -4.39 0.43
C THR A 209 14.09 -4.32 -0.98
N SER A 210 13.27 -4.73 -1.95
CA SER A 210 13.55 -4.57 -3.37
C SER A 210 12.24 -4.25 -4.08
N THR A 211 12.23 -3.22 -4.91
CA THR A 211 11.01 -2.70 -5.53
C THR A 211 11.08 -2.82 -7.05
N LYS A 212 9.98 -3.28 -7.65
CA LYS A 212 9.73 -3.27 -9.09
C LYS A 212 8.64 -2.26 -9.41
N VAL A 213 8.79 -1.56 -10.53
CA VAL A 213 7.79 -0.62 -11.04
C VAL A 213 7.45 -0.98 -12.47
N GLY A 214 6.17 -0.90 -12.82
CA GLY A 214 5.70 -1.06 -14.19
C GLY A 214 4.41 -0.30 -14.48
N TYR A 215 4.10 -0.14 -15.75
CA TYR A 215 2.96 0.64 -16.22
C TYR A 215 2.04 -0.20 -17.13
N PHE A 216 0.74 0.02 -17.00
CA PHE A 216 -0.30 -0.70 -17.73
C PHE A 216 -1.49 0.22 -17.99
N TYR A 217 -2.29 -0.05 -19.01
CA TYR A 217 -3.52 0.71 -19.24
C TYR A 217 -4.58 0.33 -18.23
N GLU A 218 -5.49 1.26 -17.95
CA GLU A 218 -6.68 0.98 -17.15
C GLU A 218 -7.43 -0.23 -17.67
N SER A 219 -8.15 -0.91 -16.78
CA SER A 219 -8.95 -2.07 -17.18
C SER A 219 -10.13 -2.27 -16.24
N LYS A 220 -11.12 -3.01 -16.72
CA LYS A 220 -12.11 -3.65 -15.87
C LYS A 220 -11.55 -4.98 -15.37
N LYS A 221 -11.92 -5.38 -14.15
CA LYS A 221 -11.58 -6.68 -13.60
C LYS A 221 -11.96 -7.82 -14.57
N PRO A 222 -11.05 -8.76 -14.89
CA PRO A 222 -11.41 -9.99 -15.62
C PRO A 222 -12.27 -10.92 -14.76
N ASP A 223 -13.02 -11.85 -15.35
CA ASP A 223 -13.95 -12.73 -14.61
C ASP A 223 -13.29 -13.49 -13.44
N GLU A 224 -12.03 -13.89 -13.62
CA GLU A 224 -11.21 -14.62 -12.62
C GLU A 224 -10.61 -13.70 -11.53
N GLY A 225 -10.74 -12.39 -11.68
CA GLY A 225 -10.16 -11.39 -10.80
C GLY A 225 -8.73 -10.98 -11.15
N TYR A 226 -8.30 -9.85 -10.59
CA TYR A 226 -6.90 -9.44 -10.68
C TYR A 226 -6.04 -10.31 -9.78
N THR A 227 -4.88 -10.73 -10.29
CA THR A 227 -3.95 -11.54 -9.53
C THR A 227 -2.50 -11.10 -9.70
N LEU A 228 -1.69 -11.32 -8.67
CA LEU A 228 -0.24 -11.28 -8.74
C LEU A 228 0.30 -12.70 -8.74
N GLN A 229 1.17 -13.01 -9.69
CA GLN A 229 1.87 -14.29 -9.76
C GLN A 229 3.37 -14.07 -9.52
N ALA A 230 3.98 -14.97 -8.74
CA ALA A 230 5.41 -14.96 -8.51
C ALA A 230 5.89 -16.37 -8.11
N THR A 231 7.17 -16.67 -8.35
CA THR A 231 7.77 -17.98 -8.05
C THR A 231 8.96 -17.83 -7.10
N TRP A 232 8.91 -18.49 -5.95
CA TRP A 232 9.99 -18.50 -4.96
C TRP A 232 10.27 -19.94 -4.52
N ASN A 233 11.56 -20.31 -4.42
CA ASN A 233 12.01 -21.67 -4.09
C ASN A 233 11.35 -22.78 -4.94
N GLY A 234 11.11 -22.50 -6.21
CA GLY A 234 10.47 -23.44 -7.15
C GLY A 234 8.94 -23.54 -7.01
N ASN A 235 8.34 -22.83 -6.06
CA ASN A 235 6.90 -22.81 -5.85
C ASN A 235 6.30 -21.52 -6.42
N THR A 236 5.38 -21.66 -7.38
CA THR A 236 4.60 -20.54 -7.91
C THR A 236 3.40 -20.29 -7.00
N LYS A 237 3.28 -19.07 -6.48
CA LYS A 237 2.07 -18.59 -5.81
C LYS A 237 1.33 -17.61 -6.73
N VAL A 238 0.01 -17.65 -6.63
CA VAL A 238 -0.92 -16.71 -7.27
C VAL A 238 -1.75 -16.11 -6.14
N PHE A 239 -1.68 -14.79 -6.02
CA PHE A 239 -2.41 -14.02 -5.03
C PHE A 239 -3.59 -13.33 -5.70
N SER A 240 -4.80 -13.61 -5.21
CA SER A 240 -6.03 -12.94 -5.62
C SER A 240 -6.19 -11.62 -4.89
N PHE A 241 -6.45 -10.56 -5.64
CA PHE A 241 -6.72 -9.26 -5.05
C PHE A 241 -8.04 -9.19 -4.30
N GLU A 242 -8.95 -10.13 -4.56
CA GLU A 242 -10.25 -10.18 -3.88
C GLU A 242 -10.18 -10.91 -2.54
N ASN A 243 -9.37 -11.97 -2.48
CA ASN A 243 -9.39 -12.94 -1.39
C ASN A 243 -8.18 -12.81 -0.46
N ASP A 244 -7.01 -12.46 -0.99
CA ASP A 244 -5.75 -12.50 -0.25
C ASP A 244 -5.32 -11.10 0.24
N MET A 245 -6.25 -10.15 0.19
CA MET A 245 -5.95 -8.73 0.13
C MET A 245 -6.95 -7.92 0.99
N VAL A 246 -6.45 -7.32 2.06
CA VAL A 246 -7.24 -6.50 3.02
C VAL A 246 -7.36 -5.05 2.51
N GLY A 247 -8.54 -4.41 2.58
CA GLY A 247 -8.74 -3.00 2.16
C GLY A 247 -9.21 -2.78 0.71
N ALA A 248 -9.54 -3.86 0.01
CA ALA A 248 -9.64 -4.00 -1.45
C ALA A 248 -10.71 -3.26 -2.26
N SER A 249 -11.53 -2.38 -1.67
CA SER A 249 -12.85 -2.04 -2.24
C SER A 249 -12.80 -1.48 -3.68
N SER A 250 -11.81 -0.65 -4.00
CA SER A 250 -11.73 0.08 -5.29
C SER A 250 -11.14 -0.73 -6.44
N VAL A 251 -10.34 -1.77 -6.18
CA VAL A 251 -9.69 -2.62 -7.20
C VAL A 251 -10.55 -3.80 -7.63
N ARG A 252 -11.60 -4.11 -6.85
CA ARG A 252 -12.50 -5.24 -7.11
C ARG A 252 -13.26 -5.15 -8.43
N ASP A 253 -13.37 -3.98 -9.03
CA ASP A 253 -14.15 -3.83 -10.26
C ASP A 253 -13.32 -3.24 -11.41
N TYR A 254 -12.33 -2.41 -11.10
CA TYR A 254 -11.54 -1.70 -12.10
C TYR A 254 -10.22 -1.17 -11.52
N ILE A 255 -9.25 -0.93 -12.41
CA ILE A 255 -8.08 -0.11 -12.12
C ILE A 255 -8.08 1.06 -13.09
N LEU A 256 -8.07 2.28 -12.58
CA LEU A 256 -8.14 3.50 -13.39
C LEU A 256 -6.75 4.01 -13.77
N ARG A 257 -6.69 4.73 -14.89
CA ARG A 257 -5.52 5.51 -15.30
C ARG A 257 -5.19 6.60 -14.27
N ASN A 258 -3.96 7.11 -14.31
CA ASN A 258 -3.46 8.10 -13.37
C ASN A 258 -3.62 7.70 -11.90
N LYS A 259 -3.72 6.39 -11.62
CA LYS A 259 -3.67 5.80 -10.29
C LYS A 259 -2.44 4.93 -10.15
N PHE A 260 -2.09 4.71 -8.90
CA PHE A 260 -0.92 3.98 -8.50
C PHE A 260 -1.34 2.83 -7.56
N LEU A 261 -1.05 1.60 -8.00
CA LEU A 261 -1.22 0.37 -7.24
C LEU A 261 0.09 0.07 -6.49
N ASN A 262 0.07 0.25 -5.17
CA ASN A 262 1.20 -0.05 -4.30
C ASN A 262 0.99 -1.42 -3.66
N ILE A 263 1.93 -2.33 -3.85
CA ILE A 263 1.86 -3.70 -3.34
C ILE A 263 3.12 -3.98 -2.55
N THR A 264 2.96 -4.54 -1.36
CA THR A 264 4.03 -5.04 -0.52
C THR A 264 3.90 -6.54 -0.35
N ILE A 265 4.97 -7.28 -0.64
CA ILE A 265 5.07 -8.73 -0.45
C ILE A 265 6.16 -8.99 0.59
N THR A 266 5.78 -9.54 1.73
CA THR A 266 6.73 -9.91 2.79
C THR A 266 7.06 -11.39 2.71
N LEU A 267 8.35 -11.70 2.54
CA LEU A 267 8.91 -13.04 2.50
C LEU A 267 9.29 -13.48 3.92
N LYS A 268 8.64 -14.53 4.41
CA LYS A 268 8.91 -15.15 5.71
C LYS A 268 9.50 -16.54 5.49
N ALA A 269 10.22 -17.07 6.49
CA ALA A 269 11.00 -18.31 6.38
C ALA A 269 10.27 -19.50 5.71
N ASN A 270 8.93 -19.58 5.79
CA ASN A 270 8.11 -20.58 5.10
C ASN A 270 6.83 -20.03 4.43
N ASP A 271 6.62 -18.71 4.38
CA ASP A 271 5.36 -18.15 3.90
C ASP A 271 5.51 -16.75 3.28
N TRP A 272 4.44 -16.27 2.64
CA TRP A 272 4.39 -14.99 1.96
C TRP A 272 3.19 -14.22 2.51
N LYS A 273 3.40 -12.97 2.88
CA LYS A 273 2.30 -12.06 3.19
C LYS A 273 2.17 -11.02 2.08
N LEU A 274 0.94 -10.69 1.70
CA LEU A 274 0.64 -9.70 0.66
C LEU A 274 -0.22 -8.60 1.25
N ASP A 275 0.19 -7.36 1.01
CA ASP A 275 -0.51 -6.16 1.45
C ASP A 275 -0.48 -5.12 0.34
N TYR A 276 -1.45 -4.20 0.31
CA TYR A 276 -1.54 -3.24 -0.79
C TYR A 276 -2.50 -2.09 -0.53
N GLU A 277 -2.49 -1.19 -1.50
CA GLU A 277 -3.38 -0.05 -1.59
C GLU A 277 -3.44 0.51 -3.01
N VAL A 278 -4.48 1.28 -3.27
CA VAL A 278 -4.55 2.15 -4.43
C VAL A 278 -4.58 3.58 -3.99
N LEU A 279 -3.59 4.31 -4.47
CA LEU A 279 -3.41 5.72 -4.22
C LEU A 279 -3.60 6.50 -5.52
N ASP A 280 -3.84 7.78 -5.36
CA ASP A 280 -3.64 8.71 -6.45
C ASP A 280 -2.14 8.72 -6.79
N TRP A 281 -1.79 8.89 -8.06
CA TRP A 281 -0.37 8.85 -8.47
C TRP A 281 0.45 9.92 -7.74
N ASP A 282 -0.20 10.99 -7.29
CA ASP A 282 0.42 12.11 -6.60
C ASP A 282 0.29 12.05 -5.07
N ASP A 283 -0.49 11.10 -4.53
CA ASP A 283 -0.56 10.84 -3.08
C ASP A 283 0.71 10.10 -2.63
N HIS A 284 1.36 10.62 -1.59
CA HIS A 284 2.57 10.05 -1.03
C HIS A 284 2.32 8.74 -0.33
N GLU A 285 3.39 7.94 -0.30
CA GLU A 285 3.64 6.77 0.52
C GLU A 285 2.67 6.65 1.70
N VAL A 286 1.64 5.83 1.54
CA VAL A 286 1.12 5.20 2.73
C VAL A 286 2.16 4.15 3.07
N ASN A 287 2.80 4.41 4.19
CA ASN A 287 3.46 3.36 4.90
C ASN A 287 2.35 2.48 5.48
N ILE A 288 1.86 1.50 4.70
CA ILE A 288 1.15 0.36 5.30
C ILE A 288 2.21 -0.49 5.94
N ASN A 289 2.59 -0.02 7.11
CA ASN A 289 3.43 -0.73 8.01
C ASN A 289 2.53 -1.78 8.66
N PHE A 290 2.88 -3.06 8.50
CA PHE A 290 2.48 -4.04 9.51
C PHE A 290 3.44 -3.97 10.68
N THR A 291 3.62 -2.76 11.21
CA THR A 291 4.18 -2.59 12.54
C THR A 291 3.10 -2.97 13.55
N ASP A 292 3.37 -4.07 14.23
CA ASP A 292 3.13 -4.22 15.67
C ASP A 292 1.69 -4.23 16.17
N ILE A 293 0.72 -4.69 15.39
CA ILE A 293 -0.55 -5.13 16.00
C ILE A 293 -0.24 -6.46 16.71
N LEU A 294 0.20 -6.33 17.96
CA LEU A 294 0.20 -7.43 18.91
C LEU A 294 -1.23 -7.92 19.02
N SER A 295 -1.51 -9.13 18.54
CA SER A 295 -2.70 -9.88 18.92
C SER A 295 -2.28 -11.06 19.79
N TYR A 296 -3.09 -11.39 20.79
CA TYR A 296 -2.84 -12.53 21.66
C TYR A 296 -4.13 -13.01 22.30
N THR A 297 -4.13 -14.27 22.71
CA THR A 297 -5.27 -14.91 23.38
C THR A 297 -4.76 -15.62 24.63
N SER A 298 -5.42 -15.39 25.77
CA SER A 298 -5.20 -16.19 26.97
C SER A 298 -6.06 -17.44 26.93
N ALA A 299 -5.48 -18.62 27.19
CA ALA A 299 -6.25 -19.83 27.48
C ALA A 299 -6.60 -19.94 28.98
N GLY A 300 -6.07 -19.02 29.80
CA GLY A 300 -6.26 -19.02 31.24
C GLY A 300 -5.38 -20.04 31.97
N TRP A 301 -5.65 -20.19 33.26
CA TRP A 301 -5.02 -21.21 34.10
C TRP A 301 -5.60 -22.57 33.78
N THR A 302 -4.73 -23.58 33.69
CA THR A 302 -5.15 -24.97 33.47
C THR A 302 -5.85 -25.48 34.73
N GLU A 303 -7.08 -25.98 34.57
CA GLU A 303 -7.85 -26.59 35.67
C GLU A 303 -7.02 -27.67 36.39
N ASP A 304 -7.28 -27.86 37.67
CA ASP A 304 -6.59 -28.82 38.56
C ASP A 304 -5.08 -28.56 38.81
N THR A 305 -4.51 -27.50 38.25
CA THR A 305 -3.11 -27.10 38.51
C THR A 305 -2.97 -26.01 39.58
N TYR A 306 -4.07 -25.40 40.03
CA TYR A 306 -4.14 -24.39 41.09
C TYR A 306 -5.30 -24.71 42.05
N MET A 307 -5.25 -24.23 43.30
CA MET A 307 -6.27 -24.53 44.31
C MET A 307 -7.57 -23.75 44.09
N ASN A 308 -7.47 -22.42 43.96
CA ASN A 308 -8.62 -21.53 43.82
C ASN A 308 -8.27 -20.35 42.92
N LEU A 309 -9.25 -19.87 42.16
CA LEU A 309 -9.20 -18.60 41.45
C LEU A 309 -10.29 -17.70 42.03
N PHE A 310 -9.90 -16.69 42.79
CA PHE A 310 -10.84 -15.77 43.44
C PHE A 310 -11.16 -14.56 42.55
N GLU A 311 -12.23 -13.83 42.90
CA GLU A 311 -12.53 -12.53 42.31
C GLU A 311 -11.31 -11.59 42.42
N GLY A 312 -11.10 -10.76 41.40
CA GLY A 312 -9.94 -9.87 41.32
C GLY A 312 -8.65 -10.56 40.85
N ASN A 313 -8.75 -11.68 40.13
CA ASN A 313 -7.63 -12.39 39.49
C ASN A 313 -6.57 -12.92 40.49
N VAL A 314 -7.00 -13.35 41.68
CA VAL A 314 -6.11 -13.96 42.68
C VAL A 314 -6.09 -15.47 42.51
N VAL A 315 -4.90 -16.03 42.28
CA VAL A 315 -4.66 -17.44 41.99
C VAL A 315 -3.95 -18.07 43.18
N GLN A 316 -4.66 -18.93 43.92
CA GLN A 316 -4.07 -19.68 45.02
C GLN A 316 -3.35 -20.92 44.48
N LEU A 317 -2.04 -21.01 44.69
CA LEU A 317 -1.22 -22.12 44.18
C LEU A 317 -1.28 -23.32 45.12
N TYR A 318 -1.22 -24.53 44.56
CA TYR A 318 -0.97 -25.72 45.38
C TYR A 318 0.43 -25.67 46.00
N PRO A 319 0.62 -26.19 47.22
CA PRO A 319 1.94 -26.27 47.82
C PRO A 319 2.88 -27.22 47.07
N ASP A 320 2.34 -28.33 46.56
CA ASP A 320 3.11 -29.50 46.12
C ASP A 320 3.15 -29.71 44.60
N GLN A 321 2.51 -28.83 43.82
CA GLN A 321 2.53 -28.92 42.36
C GLN A 321 2.52 -27.56 41.66
N PRO A 322 3.09 -27.44 40.45
CA PRO A 322 3.06 -26.22 39.68
C PRO A 322 1.66 -25.91 39.11
N ALA A 323 1.32 -24.63 39.09
CA ALA A 323 0.21 -24.10 38.31
C ALA A 323 0.66 -23.73 36.90
N GLU A 324 -0.22 -23.94 35.91
CA GLU A 324 0.08 -23.71 34.49
C GLU A 324 -0.82 -22.64 33.89
N LEU A 325 -0.25 -21.54 33.41
CA LEU A 325 -0.93 -20.49 32.66
C LEU A 325 -0.58 -20.60 31.17
N LYS A 326 -1.60 -20.61 30.31
CA LYS A 326 -1.42 -20.78 28.87
C LYS A 326 -1.88 -19.57 28.07
N PHE A 327 -1.15 -19.24 27.01
CA PHE A 327 -1.48 -18.13 26.12
C PHE A 327 -0.82 -18.31 24.75
N THR A 328 -1.34 -17.64 23.73
CA THR A 328 -0.78 -17.62 22.39
C THR A 328 -0.62 -16.17 21.94
N ILE A 329 0.52 -15.82 21.33
CA ILE A 329 0.75 -14.50 20.75
C ILE A 329 0.63 -14.65 19.23
N ASP A 330 -0.39 -14.05 18.64
CA ASP A 330 -0.65 -14.01 17.20
C ASP A 330 -0.07 -12.71 16.59
N ALA A 331 1.25 -12.56 16.66
CA ALA A 331 2.01 -11.40 16.15
C ALA A 331 3.02 -11.82 15.05
N PRO A 332 3.63 -10.93 14.24
CA PRO A 332 4.59 -11.37 13.22
C PRO A 332 5.78 -12.20 13.77
N ASN A 333 6.37 -13.02 12.88
CA ASN A 333 7.43 -13.99 13.19
C ASN A 333 8.64 -13.31 13.87
N GLY A 334 9.16 -13.93 14.95
CA GLY A 334 10.26 -13.38 15.74
C GLY A 334 9.85 -12.72 17.06
N ALA A 335 8.56 -12.70 17.40
CA ALA A 335 8.08 -12.27 18.70
C ALA A 335 8.69 -13.14 19.83
N LEU A 336 9.25 -12.47 20.83
CA LEU A 336 9.71 -13.09 22.08
C LEU A 336 8.68 -12.81 23.18
N TRP A 337 8.58 -13.69 24.15
CA TRP A 337 7.83 -13.43 25.37
C TRP A 337 8.72 -13.57 26.59
N ARG A 338 8.34 -12.89 27.66
CA ARG A 338 8.97 -13.03 28.98
C ARG A 338 7.97 -12.77 30.11
N ALA A 339 8.19 -13.40 31.24
CA ALA A 339 7.40 -13.28 32.46
C ALA A 339 8.28 -12.85 33.63
N ALA A 340 7.70 -12.05 34.51
CA ALA A 340 8.34 -11.55 35.73
C ALA A 340 7.35 -11.59 36.90
N LEU A 341 7.90 -11.70 38.11
CA LEU A 341 7.16 -11.60 39.36
C LEU A 341 7.53 -10.29 40.07
N GLU A 342 6.58 -9.71 40.78
CA GLU A 342 6.74 -8.49 41.58
C GLU A 342 6.04 -8.66 42.94
N GLY A 343 6.67 -8.30 44.05
CA GLY A 343 6.14 -8.55 45.41
C GLY A 343 7.00 -9.55 46.18
N ASP A 344 6.37 -10.51 46.86
CA ASP A 344 7.04 -11.56 47.65
C ASP A 344 7.64 -12.64 46.73
N VAL A 345 8.54 -12.25 45.83
CA VAL A 345 9.07 -13.11 44.75
C VAL A 345 9.82 -14.34 45.27
N ASP A 346 10.39 -14.29 46.47
CA ASP A 346 11.13 -15.41 47.06
C ASP A 346 10.22 -16.59 47.44
N ALA A 347 8.90 -16.37 47.55
CA ALA A 347 7.90 -17.40 47.83
C ALA A 347 7.48 -18.21 46.59
N PHE A 348 7.89 -17.78 45.38
CA PHE A 348 7.45 -18.35 44.11
C PHE A 348 8.62 -18.55 43.15
N GLU A 349 8.61 -19.62 42.36
CA GLU A 349 9.60 -19.82 41.31
C GLU A 349 8.98 -20.31 39.99
N PHE A 350 9.56 -19.83 38.88
CA PHE A 350 9.29 -20.39 37.55
C PHE A 350 9.96 -21.77 37.47
N VAL A 351 9.19 -22.78 37.07
CA VAL A 351 9.71 -24.16 36.95
C VAL A 351 10.84 -24.19 35.90
N ASP A 352 11.94 -24.86 36.24
CA ASP A 352 13.17 -24.95 35.43
C ASP A 352 13.79 -23.59 35.03
N GLY A 353 13.39 -22.50 35.70
CA GLY A 353 13.80 -21.14 35.35
C GLY A 353 13.22 -20.65 34.02
N ILE A 354 12.23 -21.34 33.45
CA ILE A 354 11.64 -20.97 32.16
C ILE A 354 10.62 -19.84 32.38
N ASN A 355 11.07 -18.62 32.12
CA ASN A 355 10.25 -17.42 32.17
C ASN A 355 10.36 -16.57 30.90
N SER A 356 10.89 -17.12 29.81
CA SER A 356 10.93 -16.47 28.51
C SER A 356 11.06 -17.51 27.40
N GLY A 357 10.71 -17.11 26.18
CA GLY A 357 10.79 -18.00 25.03
C GLY A 357 10.42 -17.33 23.72
N ASN A 358 10.51 -18.11 22.64
CA ASN A 358 10.03 -17.69 21.33
C ASN A 358 8.52 -17.93 21.26
N ALA A 359 7.76 -16.90 20.93
CA ALA A 359 6.32 -17.03 20.73
C ALA A 359 5.95 -17.77 19.42
N TYR A 360 6.94 -17.90 18.54
CA TYR A 360 6.82 -18.51 17.21
C TYR A 360 7.82 -19.64 17.04
N ASN A 361 7.38 -20.70 16.38
CA ASN A 361 8.25 -21.77 15.91
C ASN A 361 7.80 -22.23 14.52
N GLU A 362 8.76 -22.51 13.64
CA GLU A 362 8.53 -22.96 12.25
C GLU A 362 7.53 -22.11 11.42
N GLY A 363 7.26 -20.87 11.82
CA GLY A 363 6.36 -19.95 11.13
C GLY A 363 4.90 -20.00 11.60
N SER A 364 4.60 -20.64 12.74
CA SER A 364 3.25 -20.63 13.34
C SER A 364 3.29 -20.14 14.80
N PRO A 365 2.25 -19.41 15.26
CA PRO A 365 2.09 -19.07 16.67
C PRO A 365 2.12 -20.35 17.50
N GLN A 366 2.83 -20.33 18.63
CA GLN A 366 2.90 -21.45 19.54
C GLN A 366 2.15 -21.13 20.83
N GLU A 367 1.38 -22.09 21.33
CA GLU A 367 0.83 -22.02 22.68
C GLU A 367 2.00 -22.06 23.68
N GLN A 368 2.12 -20.98 24.46
CA GLN A 368 3.09 -20.84 25.52
C GLN A 368 2.50 -21.35 26.83
N THR A 369 3.35 -21.92 27.68
CA THR A 369 2.96 -22.35 29.03
C THR A 369 3.94 -21.77 30.04
N ILE A 370 3.44 -20.92 30.94
CA ILE A 370 4.16 -20.47 32.13
C ILE A 370 3.82 -21.43 33.27
N LYS A 371 4.84 -21.98 33.93
CA LYS A 371 4.68 -22.86 35.10
C LYS A 371 5.28 -22.21 36.34
N ILE A 372 4.49 -22.07 37.39
CA ILE A 372 4.90 -21.42 38.64
C ILE A 372 4.53 -22.32 39.82
N LYS A 373 5.43 -22.45 40.79
CA LYS A 373 5.20 -23.19 42.04
C LYS A 373 5.68 -22.39 43.24
N VAL A 374 5.21 -22.76 44.44
CA VAL A 374 5.72 -22.18 45.69
C VAL A 374 7.10 -22.75 46.02
N THR A 375 7.94 -21.97 46.70
CA THR A 375 9.29 -22.37 47.10
C THR A 375 9.34 -23.03 48.49
N ASP A 376 8.42 -22.67 49.38
CA ASP A 376 8.30 -23.25 50.73
C ASP A 376 6.90 -23.85 50.97
N PRO A 377 6.64 -25.11 50.57
CA PRO A 377 5.32 -25.74 50.69
C PRO A 377 4.84 -25.96 52.13
N GLU A 378 5.74 -25.86 53.10
CA GLU A 378 5.44 -26.05 54.52
C GLU A 378 5.11 -24.75 55.27
N SER A 379 5.31 -23.60 54.63
CA SER A 379 5.00 -22.30 55.21
C SER A 379 3.49 -22.10 55.41
N ASP A 380 3.12 -21.68 56.61
CA ASP A 380 1.78 -21.20 56.95
C ASP A 380 1.66 -19.67 56.77
N GLU A 381 2.74 -19.00 56.33
CA GLU A 381 2.73 -17.57 56.06
C GLU A 381 1.98 -17.25 54.75
N ARG A 382 1.41 -16.05 54.69
CA ARG A 382 0.71 -15.54 53.52
C ARG A 382 1.67 -14.72 52.66
N HIS A 383 1.91 -15.17 51.43
CA HIS A 383 2.75 -14.47 50.46
C HIS A 383 1.97 -14.13 49.19
N GLU A 384 2.24 -12.95 48.63
CA GLU A 384 1.60 -12.48 47.40
C GLU A 384 2.62 -11.93 46.40
N ALA A 385 2.51 -12.38 45.15
CA ALA A 385 3.31 -11.85 44.04
C ALA A 385 2.44 -11.59 42.81
N THR A 386 2.68 -10.48 42.11
CA THR A 386 2.00 -10.13 40.87
C THR A 386 2.75 -10.75 39.69
N LEU A 387 2.03 -11.47 38.82
CA LEU A 387 2.57 -11.98 37.56
C LEU A 387 2.43 -10.95 36.44
N ARG A 388 3.54 -10.65 35.76
CA ARG A 388 3.60 -9.75 34.61
C ARG A 388 4.17 -10.50 33.42
N VAL A 389 3.48 -10.44 32.27
CA VAL A 389 3.90 -11.10 31.04
C VAL A 389 4.06 -10.05 29.95
N PHE A 390 5.12 -10.17 29.15
CA PHE A 390 5.47 -9.21 28.13
C PHE A 390 5.70 -9.91 26.78
N ALA A 391 5.38 -9.20 25.70
CA ALA A 391 5.79 -9.54 24.34
C ALA A 391 6.78 -8.49 23.84
N ASP A 392 7.90 -8.94 23.28
CA ASP A 392 8.90 -8.10 22.63
C ASP A 392 8.83 -8.32 21.11
N ILE A 393 8.38 -7.29 20.38
CA ILE A 393 8.10 -7.32 18.94
C ILE A 393 8.77 -6.12 18.28
N ALA A 394 9.61 -6.36 17.26
CA ALA A 394 10.26 -5.31 16.46
C ALA A 394 10.93 -4.18 17.28
N GLY A 395 11.51 -4.51 18.44
CA GLY A 395 12.17 -3.54 19.33
C GLY A 395 11.24 -2.76 20.27
N LYS A 396 9.94 -3.09 20.29
CA LYS A 396 8.96 -2.59 21.27
C LYS A 396 8.60 -3.68 22.27
N THR A 397 8.27 -3.27 23.49
CA THR A 397 7.79 -4.14 24.56
C THR A 397 6.35 -3.81 24.89
N TYR A 398 5.50 -4.84 24.97
CA TYR A 398 4.10 -4.75 25.35
C TYR A 398 3.84 -5.61 26.59
N GLU A 399 3.10 -5.11 27.58
CA GLU A 399 2.61 -5.93 28.70
C GLU A 399 1.27 -6.57 28.29
N LEU A 400 1.10 -7.87 28.56
CA LEU A 400 -0.07 -8.65 28.18
C LEU A 400 -1.07 -8.73 29.34
N ASP A 401 -2.36 -8.48 29.06
CA ASP A 401 -3.46 -8.77 29.98
C ASP A 401 -4.00 -10.18 29.69
N LEU A 402 -3.58 -11.15 30.49
CA LEU A 402 -3.98 -12.55 30.32
C LEU A 402 -5.21 -12.94 31.16
N THR A 403 -5.93 -11.98 31.75
CA THR A 403 -6.97 -12.24 32.74
C THR A 403 -8.35 -12.55 32.15
N ASN A 404 -8.52 -12.41 30.83
CA ASN A 404 -9.76 -12.71 30.11
C ASN A 404 -9.57 -13.93 29.17
N PRO A 405 -9.83 -15.17 29.63
CA PRO A 405 -9.63 -16.36 28.82
C PRO A 405 -10.56 -16.41 27.60
N GLY A 406 -10.03 -16.85 26.46
CA GLY A 406 -10.76 -17.05 25.21
C GLY A 406 -11.17 -15.76 24.50
N GLN A 407 -10.71 -14.59 24.96
CA GLN A 407 -10.86 -13.34 24.24
C GLN A 407 -9.60 -12.99 23.48
N ASP A 408 -9.78 -12.57 22.24
CA ASP A 408 -8.71 -12.01 21.42
C ASP A 408 -8.44 -10.58 21.89
N MET A 409 -7.19 -10.33 22.25
CA MET A 409 -6.72 -9.06 22.79
C MET A 409 -5.82 -8.38 21.77
N GLU A 410 -5.91 -7.06 21.68
CA GLU A 410 -5.04 -6.24 20.84
C GLU A 410 -4.12 -5.36 21.71
N GLY A 411 -2.90 -5.12 21.24
CA GLY A 411 -1.94 -4.24 21.91
C GLY A 411 -2.37 -2.78 21.89
N GLY A 412 -2.32 -2.11 23.05
CA GLY A 412 -2.56 -0.66 23.16
C GLY A 412 -3.78 -0.22 23.97
N SER A 413 -4.46 -1.12 24.68
CA SER A 413 -5.55 -0.74 25.60
C SER A 413 -5.04 -0.10 26.89
N ASP A 414 -5.66 1.00 27.33
CA ASP A 414 -5.42 1.57 28.65
C ASP A 414 -6.08 0.72 29.76
N ALA A 415 -5.28 0.46 30.81
CA ALA A 415 -5.45 -0.43 31.97
C ALA A 415 -5.20 -1.94 31.71
N ILE A 416 -4.03 -2.42 32.16
CA ILE A 416 -3.64 -3.85 32.18
C ILE A 416 -4.08 -4.48 33.51
N ASN A 417 -4.94 -5.50 33.46
CA ASN A 417 -5.21 -6.36 34.62
C ASN A 417 -4.11 -7.41 34.77
N ARG A 418 -3.85 -7.81 36.01
CA ARG A 418 -2.77 -8.75 36.35
C ARG A 418 -3.30 -9.84 37.26
N PHE A 419 -2.65 -11.00 37.22
CA PHE A 419 -2.87 -12.04 38.22
C PHE A 419 -2.03 -11.78 39.47
N THR A 420 -2.64 -11.99 40.64
CA THR A 420 -1.93 -12.06 41.92
C THR A 420 -1.81 -13.53 42.32
N LEU A 421 -0.61 -14.03 42.43
CA LEU A 421 -0.31 -15.35 42.97
C LEU A 421 -0.39 -15.28 44.49
N LEU A 422 -1.07 -16.26 45.09
CA LEU A 422 -1.26 -16.39 46.52
C LEU A 422 -0.71 -17.72 46.99
N GLN A 423 0.21 -17.67 47.94
CA GLN A 423 0.53 -18.78 48.81
C GLN A 423 -0.15 -18.53 50.16
N SER A 424 -1.04 -19.43 50.54
CA SER A 424 -1.61 -19.50 51.89
C SER A 424 -2.21 -20.89 52.11
N ARG A 425 -2.05 -21.43 53.31
CA ARG A 425 -2.69 -22.69 53.72
C ARG A 425 -4.11 -22.48 54.23
#